data_AF-A0A9K3LJG6-F1
#
_entry.id   AF-A0A9K3LJG6-F1
#
_cell.length_a   1.000
_cell.length_b   1.000
_cell.length_c   1.000
_cell.angle_alpha   90.00
_cell.angle_beta   90.00
_cell.angle_gamma   90.00
#
_symmetry.space_group_name_H-M   'P 1'
#
loop_
_entity.id
_entity.type
_entity.pdbx_description
1 polymer ?
#
loop_
_entity_poly.entity_id
_entity_poly.type
_entity_poly.pdbx_seq_one_letter_code
_entity_poly.pdbx_strand_id
1 'polypeptide(L)'
;MLKSAFIGGTSAVLWVAAEVAASRKSGYLSTDDTDEKTQLSTAISAIFRAGIIFPLASLCFLIRSGACRGFSVTVSATSNQDIWCIFVPSLSLLLIFFLRLVAAQHHFQTYPPGLDFGPKYGLVYTDDGVAIETNVAFAPEFNTWSHCLQGVFAAVLAYVGAISLESGRRWHGVVSLVASGMTVYPIYNFTKRVIKSHETFATSSYSNNGTEWAFGFWGGMALGQCMYFIFLTRKEAATTALNSTLLEGDIPNDTEKSKCAVETLRIVTILRYVVAGALWVAVYGSAVLYGYTWNNCREPEDPDEEECIFDPSDGANIAAIIGLIAVPVFVTATTYCWLRPK
;
A
#
# COMPACT_ATOMS: atom_id res chain seq x y z
N MET A 1 -5.24 24.22 -5.48
CA MET A 1 -5.20 23.20 -4.40
C MET A 1 -6.53 23.12 -3.64
N LEU A 2 -7.03 24.18 -3.00
CA LEU A 2 -8.33 24.15 -2.28
C LEU A 2 -9.54 23.80 -3.16
N LYS A 3 -9.67 24.37 -4.36
CA LYS A 3 -10.75 24.02 -5.31
C LYS A 3 -10.68 22.54 -5.76
N SER A 4 -9.47 21.98 -5.86
CA SER A 4 -9.24 20.61 -6.30
C SER A 4 -9.49 19.59 -5.18
N ALA A 5 -9.07 19.89 -3.96
CA ALA A 5 -9.40 19.10 -2.77
C ALA A 5 -10.91 19.10 -2.52
N PHE A 6 -11.57 20.24 -2.77
CA PHE A 6 -13.03 20.34 -2.73
C PHE A 6 -13.68 19.45 -3.80
N ILE A 7 -13.30 19.56 -5.08
CA ILE A 7 -13.88 18.72 -6.15
C ILE A 7 -13.65 17.22 -5.90
N GLY A 8 -12.42 16.81 -5.55
CA GLY A 8 -12.10 15.41 -5.25
C GLY A 8 -12.84 14.86 -4.03
N GLY A 9 -12.97 15.67 -2.98
CA GLY A 9 -13.77 15.34 -1.79
C GLY A 9 -15.25 15.21 -2.12
N THR A 10 -15.83 16.15 -2.88
CA THR A 10 -17.25 16.11 -3.24
C THR A 10 -17.57 14.94 -4.17
N SER A 11 -16.69 14.60 -5.13
CA SER A 11 -16.87 13.43 -6.00
C SER A 11 -16.80 12.11 -5.22
N ALA A 12 -15.90 11.99 -4.23
CA ALA A 12 -15.82 10.82 -3.38
C ALA A 12 -17.06 10.66 -2.49
N VAL A 13 -17.58 11.76 -1.92
CA VAL A 13 -18.81 11.76 -1.12
C VAL A 13 -20.04 11.39 -1.97
N LEU A 14 -20.14 11.93 -3.19
CA LEU A 14 -21.24 11.61 -4.10
C LEU A 14 -21.21 10.16 -4.59
N TRP A 15 -20.02 9.59 -4.81
CA TRP A 15 -19.87 8.16 -5.13
C TRP A 15 -20.33 7.28 -3.97
N VAL A 16 -19.85 7.55 -2.74
CA VAL A 16 -20.27 6.80 -1.54
C VAL A 16 -21.78 6.86 -1.36
N ALA A 17 -22.38 8.04 -1.53
CA ALA A 17 -23.84 8.18 -1.48
C ALA A 17 -24.56 7.36 -2.55
N ALA A 18 -24.00 7.28 -3.77
CA ALA A 18 -24.56 6.46 -4.85
C ALA A 18 -24.44 4.95 -4.60
N GLU A 19 -23.32 4.49 -4.03
CA GLU A 19 -23.07 3.07 -3.73
C GLU A 19 -23.93 2.57 -2.55
N VAL A 20 -24.10 3.41 -1.52
CA VAL A 20 -25.02 3.16 -0.40
C VAL A 20 -26.47 3.12 -0.90
N ALA A 21 -26.85 4.03 -1.80
CA ALA A 21 -28.18 4.02 -2.41
C ALA A 21 -28.42 2.79 -3.31
N ALA A 22 -27.41 2.35 -4.07
CA ALA A 22 -27.48 1.15 -4.90
C ALA A 22 -27.60 -0.12 -4.06
N SER A 23 -26.85 -0.22 -2.97
CA SER A 23 -26.88 -1.37 -2.04
C SER A 23 -28.26 -1.51 -1.38
N ARG A 24 -28.88 -0.40 -0.94
CA ARG A 24 -30.28 -0.39 -0.43
C ARG A 24 -31.30 -0.86 -1.46
N LYS A 25 -31.09 -0.57 -2.75
CA LYS A 25 -32.04 -0.93 -3.81
C LYS A 25 -31.96 -2.41 -4.22
N SER A 26 -30.85 -3.08 -3.95
CA SER A 26 -30.64 -4.50 -4.29
C SER A 26 -31.25 -5.50 -3.29
N GLY A 27 -31.85 -5.03 -2.20
CA GLY A 27 -32.44 -5.91 -1.17
C GLY A 27 -31.42 -6.58 -0.24
N TYR A 28 -30.13 -6.22 -0.34
CA TYR A 28 -29.06 -6.78 0.50
C TYR A 28 -29.07 -6.32 1.97
N LEU A 29 -29.91 -5.32 2.31
CA LEU A 29 -30.10 -4.85 3.68
C LEU A 29 -31.53 -5.20 4.11
N SER A 30 -31.67 -6.34 4.79
CA SER A 30 -32.89 -6.72 5.49
C SER A 30 -33.05 -5.86 6.74
N THR A 31 -34.26 -5.37 7.03
CA THR A 31 -34.56 -4.46 8.15
C THR A 31 -34.56 -5.13 9.54
N ASP A 32 -33.95 -6.30 9.71
CA ASP A 32 -33.86 -6.98 11.01
C ASP A 32 -32.72 -6.41 11.87
N ASP A 33 -32.96 -6.23 13.17
CA ASP A 33 -32.08 -5.55 14.14
C ASP A 33 -30.64 -6.14 14.30
N THR A 34 -30.31 -7.23 13.62
CA THR A 34 -28.91 -7.72 13.50
C THR A 34 -28.07 -6.90 12.49
N ASP A 35 -28.68 -5.96 11.78
CA ASP A 35 -28.11 -5.23 10.65
C ASP A 35 -27.23 -4.02 11.04
N GLU A 36 -27.17 -3.62 12.31
CA GLU A 36 -26.41 -2.41 12.71
C GLU A 36 -24.88 -2.59 12.54
N LYS A 37 -24.36 -3.79 12.83
CA LYS A 37 -22.94 -4.13 12.60
C LYS A 37 -22.62 -4.25 11.11
N THR A 38 -23.55 -4.78 10.32
CA THR A 38 -23.41 -4.93 8.87
C THR A 38 -23.46 -3.57 8.18
N GLN A 39 -24.36 -2.68 8.61
CA GLN A 39 -24.45 -1.30 8.13
C GLN A 39 -23.20 -0.49 8.49
N LEU A 40 -22.68 -0.62 9.72
CA LEU A 40 -21.45 0.04 10.12
C LEU A 40 -20.24 -0.48 9.32
N SER A 41 -20.12 -1.79 9.14
CA SER A 41 -19.06 -2.40 8.32
C SER A 41 -19.13 -1.92 6.87
N THR A 42 -20.35 -1.86 6.30
CA THR A 42 -20.58 -1.36 4.94
C THR A 42 -20.25 0.13 4.80
N ALA A 43 -20.63 0.94 5.77
CA ALA A 43 -20.32 2.37 5.78
C ALA A 43 -18.81 2.63 5.93
N ILE A 44 -18.13 1.88 6.80
CA ILE A 44 -16.67 1.95 6.96
C ILE A 44 -15.99 1.53 5.64
N SER A 45 -16.40 0.40 5.05
CA SER A 45 -15.89 -0.06 3.75
C SER A 45 -16.07 1.00 2.66
N ALA A 46 -17.24 1.65 2.58
CA ALA A 46 -17.51 2.69 1.58
C ALA A 46 -16.65 3.96 1.80
N ILE A 47 -16.48 4.40 3.05
CA ILE A 47 -15.59 5.52 3.40
C ILE A 47 -14.14 5.20 3.01
N PHE A 48 -13.69 3.97 3.23
CA PHE A 48 -12.36 3.52 2.82
C PHE A 48 -12.21 3.45 1.30
N ARG A 49 -13.21 2.95 0.54
CA ARG A 49 -13.21 2.99 -0.94
C ARG A 49 -13.11 4.42 -1.49
N ALA A 50 -13.82 5.37 -0.89
CA ALA A 50 -13.65 6.79 -1.19
C ALA A 50 -12.23 7.28 -0.86
N GLY A 51 -11.68 6.84 0.28
CA GLY A 51 -10.31 7.07 0.70
C GLY A 51 -9.25 6.43 -0.21
N ILE A 52 -9.62 5.52 -1.11
CA ILE A 52 -8.77 4.85 -2.10
C ILE A 52 -8.80 5.58 -3.45
N ILE A 53 -9.99 5.96 -3.89
CA ILE A 53 -10.17 6.72 -5.13
C ILE A 53 -9.53 8.10 -5.01
N PHE A 54 -9.56 8.71 -3.82
CA PHE A 54 -8.95 10.02 -3.57
C PHE A 54 -7.42 10.07 -3.82
N PRO A 55 -6.58 9.18 -3.27
CA PRO A 55 -5.14 9.15 -3.54
C PRO A 55 -4.82 8.72 -4.98
N LEU A 56 -5.59 7.82 -5.61
CA LEU A 56 -5.41 7.46 -7.02
C LEU A 56 -5.74 8.64 -7.96
N ALA A 57 -6.84 9.35 -7.70
CA ALA A 57 -7.20 10.57 -8.42
C ALA A 57 -6.18 11.70 -8.17
N SER A 58 -5.69 11.83 -6.94
CA SER A 58 -4.62 12.78 -6.58
C SER A 58 -3.30 12.44 -7.29
N LEU A 59 -2.95 11.16 -7.42
CA LEU A 59 -1.77 10.69 -8.16
C LEU A 59 -1.90 10.99 -9.66
N CYS A 60 -3.04 10.65 -10.29
CA CYS A 60 -3.32 10.97 -11.69
C CYS A 60 -3.27 12.49 -11.95
N PHE A 61 -3.76 13.30 -11.00
CA PHE A 61 -3.68 14.75 -11.09
C PHE A 61 -2.25 15.29 -10.89
N LEU A 62 -1.48 14.74 -9.95
CA LEU A 62 -0.06 15.09 -9.77
C LEU A 62 0.74 14.80 -11.05
N ILE A 63 0.47 13.66 -11.69
CA ILE A 63 1.06 13.28 -12.99
C ILE A 63 0.64 14.27 -14.09
N ARG A 64 -0.66 14.62 -14.16
CA ARG A 64 -1.22 15.47 -15.23
C ARG A 64 -0.94 16.96 -15.07
N SER A 65 -0.88 17.49 -13.85
CA SER A 65 -0.79 18.93 -13.58
C SER A 65 0.56 19.55 -13.91
N GLY A 66 1.58 18.74 -14.25
CA GLY A 66 2.93 19.24 -14.46
C GLY A 66 3.50 19.94 -13.23
N ALA A 67 2.86 19.82 -12.06
CA ALA A 67 3.31 20.41 -10.80
C ALA A 67 4.69 19.87 -10.38
N CYS A 68 5.07 18.68 -10.88
CA CYS A 68 6.44 18.14 -10.75
C CYS A 68 7.49 18.89 -11.58
N ARG A 69 7.12 19.73 -12.55
CA ARG A 69 8.10 20.53 -13.34
C ARG A 69 8.51 21.83 -12.64
N GLY A 70 7.73 22.29 -11.65
CA GLY A 70 8.04 23.49 -10.85
C GLY A 70 8.52 23.19 -9.43
N PHE A 71 8.37 21.96 -8.96
CA PHE A 71 8.86 21.52 -7.65
C PHE A 71 10.35 21.15 -7.70
N SER A 72 11.18 22.02 -8.27
CA SER A 72 12.62 22.04 -8.00
C SER A 72 12.87 22.76 -6.67
N VAL A 73 12.14 22.37 -5.62
CA VAL A 73 12.68 22.59 -4.27
C VAL A 73 13.80 21.58 -4.18
N THR A 74 15.02 22.09 -4.02
CA THR A 74 16.25 21.33 -3.77
C THR A 74 16.15 20.63 -2.39
N VAL A 75 15.11 19.84 -2.18
CA VAL A 75 15.14 18.76 -1.20
C VAL A 75 16.33 17.92 -1.63
N SER A 76 17.34 17.81 -0.76
CA SER A 76 18.56 17.06 -1.03
C SER A 76 18.20 15.79 -1.79
N ALA A 77 18.69 15.65 -3.02
CA ALA A 77 18.26 14.63 -3.98
C ALA A 77 18.30 13.20 -3.41
N THR A 78 19.07 13.00 -2.33
CA THR A 78 19.18 11.77 -1.55
C THR A 78 17.89 11.37 -0.81
N SER A 79 17.10 12.30 -0.25
CA SER A 79 15.95 11.91 0.60
C SER A 79 14.73 11.44 -0.21
N ASN A 80 14.59 11.94 -1.43
CA ASN A 80 13.49 11.55 -2.31
C ASN A 80 13.71 10.14 -2.88
N GLN A 81 14.95 9.79 -3.23
CA GLN A 81 15.28 8.47 -3.78
C GLN A 81 14.91 7.33 -2.82
N ASP A 82 15.16 7.51 -1.53
CA ASP A 82 14.83 6.51 -0.48
C ASP A 82 13.34 6.17 -0.45
N ILE A 83 12.47 7.17 -0.57
CA ILE A 83 11.01 6.97 -0.55
C ILE A 83 10.56 6.21 -1.81
N TRP A 84 11.14 6.53 -2.97
CA TRP A 84 10.83 5.84 -4.23
C TRP A 84 11.16 4.36 -4.18
N CYS A 85 12.22 3.96 -3.48
CA CYS A 85 12.62 2.55 -3.34
C CYS A 85 11.55 1.67 -2.66
N ILE A 86 10.66 2.25 -1.84
CA ILE A 86 9.55 1.53 -1.18
C ILE A 86 8.22 1.82 -1.88
N PHE A 87 8.04 3.04 -2.38
CA PHE A 87 6.83 3.47 -3.08
C PHE A 87 6.57 2.63 -4.34
N VAL A 88 7.58 2.46 -5.19
CA VAL A 88 7.44 1.78 -6.48
C VAL A 88 7.04 0.31 -6.33
N PRO A 89 7.67 -0.49 -5.45
CA PRO A 89 7.19 -1.85 -5.21
C PRO A 89 5.82 -1.89 -4.52
N SER A 90 5.49 -0.94 -3.64
CA SER A 90 4.14 -0.84 -3.05
C SER A 90 3.06 -0.57 -4.10
N LEU A 91 3.33 0.32 -5.07
CA LEU A 91 2.46 0.53 -6.24
C LEU A 91 2.29 -0.74 -7.05
N SER A 92 3.39 -1.44 -7.31
CA SER A 92 3.39 -2.68 -8.08
C SER A 92 2.55 -3.76 -7.41
N LEU A 93 2.68 -3.93 -6.09
CA LEU A 93 1.83 -4.85 -5.30
C LEU A 93 0.36 -4.48 -5.40
N LEU A 94 0.02 -3.20 -5.20
CA LEU A 94 -1.36 -2.74 -5.28
C LEU A 94 -1.97 -3.05 -6.66
N LEU A 95 -1.22 -2.81 -7.74
CA LEU A 95 -1.67 -3.08 -9.10
C LEU A 95 -1.80 -4.59 -9.38
N ILE A 96 -0.88 -5.41 -8.87
CA ILE A 96 -0.95 -6.88 -8.94
C ILE A 96 -2.23 -7.38 -8.25
N PHE A 97 -2.51 -6.92 -7.04
CA PHE A 97 -3.69 -7.34 -6.28
C PHE A 97 -4.98 -6.82 -6.92
N PHE A 98 -4.98 -5.57 -7.41
CA PHE A 98 -6.12 -5.03 -8.14
C PHE A 98 -6.40 -5.85 -9.40
N LEU A 99 -5.37 -6.18 -10.18
CA LEU A 99 -5.51 -7.03 -11.37
C LEU A 99 -6.09 -8.41 -10.99
N ARG A 100 -5.56 -9.06 -9.94
CA ARG A 100 -6.11 -10.33 -9.45
C ARG A 100 -7.56 -10.18 -9.01
N LEU A 101 -7.92 -9.09 -8.34
CA LEU A 101 -9.27 -8.85 -7.85
C LEU A 101 -10.27 -8.62 -8.99
N VAL A 102 -9.88 -7.95 -10.08
CA VAL A 102 -10.82 -7.60 -11.17
C VAL A 102 -10.79 -8.55 -12.35
N ALA A 103 -9.62 -9.08 -12.72
CA ALA A 103 -9.44 -9.88 -13.93
C ALA A 103 -9.78 -11.37 -13.71
N ALA A 104 -9.91 -11.79 -12.46
CA ALA A 104 -10.09 -13.19 -12.09
C ALA A 104 -11.39 -13.43 -11.29
N GLN A 105 -12.43 -12.63 -11.56
CA GLN A 105 -13.73 -12.76 -10.89
C GLN A 105 -14.36 -14.13 -11.06
N HIS A 106 -14.41 -14.64 -12.29
CA HIS A 106 -14.98 -15.96 -12.56
C HIS A 106 -14.10 -17.07 -11.98
N HIS A 107 -12.78 -16.91 -12.15
CA HIS A 107 -11.80 -17.92 -11.71
C HIS A 107 -11.77 -18.03 -10.19
N PHE A 108 -11.40 -16.97 -9.47
CA PHE A 108 -11.29 -17.03 -8.00
C PHE A 108 -12.60 -16.72 -7.28
N GLN A 109 -13.73 -16.58 -7.96
CA GLN A 109 -15.00 -16.15 -7.36
C GLN A 109 -14.87 -14.84 -6.56
N THR A 110 -14.04 -13.90 -7.03
CA THR A 110 -13.76 -12.66 -6.30
C THR A 110 -14.97 -11.72 -6.32
N TYR A 111 -15.14 -10.93 -5.27
CA TYR A 111 -16.10 -9.83 -5.22
C TYR A 111 -15.35 -8.49 -5.01
N PRO A 112 -14.97 -7.79 -6.10
CA PRO A 112 -14.17 -6.57 -6.02
C PRO A 112 -14.72 -5.46 -5.15
N PRO A 113 -16.05 -5.19 -5.14
CA PRO A 113 -16.61 -4.21 -4.21
C PRO A 113 -16.17 -4.57 -2.79
N GLY A 114 -16.46 -5.78 -2.30
CA GLY A 114 -16.09 -6.21 -0.96
C GLY A 114 -14.59 -6.36 -0.68
N LEU A 115 -13.70 -6.08 -1.65
CA LEU A 115 -12.29 -6.47 -1.60
C LEU A 115 -12.12 -7.95 -1.23
N ASP A 116 -13.07 -8.77 -1.70
CA ASP A 116 -13.07 -10.20 -1.47
C ASP A 116 -12.30 -10.88 -2.59
N PHE A 117 -11.18 -11.47 -2.22
CA PHE A 117 -10.30 -12.18 -3.13
C PHE A 117 -10.75 -13.62 -3.39
N GLY A 118 -11.90 -14.02 -2.85
CA GLY A 118 -12.49 -15.34 -3.03
C GLY A 118 -12.06 -16.34 -1.96
N PRO A 119 -12.48 -17.61 -2.09
CA PRO A 119 -12.23 -18.66 -1.12
C PRO A 119 -10.75 -18.80 -0.74
N LYS A 120 -10.51 -19.07 0.54
CA LYS A 120 -9.24 -19.60 1.04
C LYS A 120 -9.13 -21.06 0.61
N TYR A 121 -7.89 -21.52 0.51
CA TYR A 121 -7.64 -22.94 0.40
C TYR A 121 -8.07 -23.65 1.70
N GLY A 122 -8.75 -24.79 1.55
CA GLY A 122 -9.21 -25.66 2.63
C GLY A 122 -10.65 -25.40 3.07
N LEU A 123 -11.32 -26.48 3.48
CA LEU A 123 -12.63 -26.44 4.12
C LEU A 123 -12.46 -26.11 5.60
N VAL A 124 -13.31 -25.23 6.14
CA VAL A 124 -13.37 -24.97 7.58
C VAL A 124 -14.57 -25.71 8.14
N TYR A 125 -14.31 -26.80 8.87
CA TYR A 125 -15.35 -27.51 9.61
C TYR A 125 -15.72 -26.68 10.84
N THR A 126 -16.96 -26.21 10.87
CA THR A 126 -17.59 -25.56 12.02
C THR A 126 -18.58 -26.52 12.67
N ASP A 127 -19.04 -26.19 13.88
CA ASP A 127 -20.07 -27.00 14.57
C ASP A 127 -21.38 -27.09 13.76
N ASP A 128 -21.61 -26.15 12.84
CA ASP A 128 -22.79 -26.07 11.96
C ASP A 128 -22.58 -26.71 10.57
N GLY A 129 -21.41 -27.32 10.33
CA GLY A 129 -21.09 -28.01 9.06
C GLY A 129 -19.82 -27.49 8.39
N VAL A 130 -19.78 -27.56 7.07
CA VAL A 130 -18.61 -27.15 6.29
C VAL A 130 -18.80 -25.71 5.81
N ALA A 131 -17.93 -24.80 6.26
CA ALA A 131 -17.90 -23.41 5.83
C ALA A 131 -16.68 -23.13 4.94
N ILE A 132 -16.88 -22.32 3.90
CA ILE A 132 -15.81 -21.81 3.05
C ILE A 132 -15.39 -20.45 3.58
N GLU A 133 -14.18 -20.35 4.11
CA GLU A 133 -13.62 -19.08 4.54
C GLU A 133 -13.12 -18.29 3.33
N THR A 134 -13.39 -16.98 3.25
CA THR A 134 -12.98 -16.13 2.11
C THR A 134 -11.85 -15.17 2.48
N ASN A 135 -11.06 -14.78 1.49
CA ASN A 135 -9.96 -13.83 1.62
C ASN A 135 -10.47 -12.39 1.50
N VAL A 136 -11.21 -11.92 2.49
CA VAL A 136 -11.72 -10.54 2.51
C VAL A 136 -10.66 -9.60 3.10
N ALA A 137 -10.31 -8.54 2.37
CA ALA A 137 -9.49 -7.47 2.93
C ALA A 137 -10.33 -6.55 3.80
N PHE A 138 -9.79 -6.09 4.93
CA PHE A 138 -10.50 -5.25 5.90
C PHE A 138 -11.77 -5.91 6.47
N ALA A 139 -11.78 -7.23 6.59
CA ALA A 139 -12.74 -7.93 7.44
C ALA A 139 -12.72 -7.32 8.86
N PRO A 140 -13.83 -7.38 9.63
CA PRO A 140 -13.95 -6.77 10.96
C PRO A 140 -13.14 -7.51 12.05
N GLU A 141 -11.89 -7.80 11.76
CA GLU A 141 -10.92 -8.47 12.62
C GLU A 141 -9.76 -7.53 12.91
N PHE A 142 -9.25 -7.52 14.13
CA PHE A 142 -8.12 -6.64 14.49
C PHE A 142 -6.89 -6.84 13.59
N ASN A 143 -6.69 -8.08 13.11
CA ASN A 143 -5.52 -8.45 12.33
C ASN A 143 -5.45 -7.68 11.00
N THR A 144 -6.57 -7.50 10.30
CA THR A 144 -6.66 -6.80 9.01
C THR A 144 -6.26 -5.32 9.15
N TRP A 145 -6.78 -4.67 10.20
CA TRP A 145 -6.50 -3.28 10.51
C TRP A 145 -5.05 -3.06 10.93
N SER A 146 -4.42 -4.04 11.58
CA SER A 146 -3.02 -3.96 11.97
C SER A 146 -2.09 -3.85 10.75
N HIS A 147 -2.37 -4.55 9.66
CA HIS A 147 -1.59 -4.49 8.42
C HIS A 147 -1.71 -3.13 7.76
N CYS A 148 -2.92 -2.56 7.71
CA CYS A 148 -3.17 -1.21 7.23
C CYS A 148 -2.41 -0.17 8.07
N LEU A 149 -2.50 -0.24 9.40
CA LEU A 149 -1.78 0.68 10.29
C LEU A 149 -0.25 0.59 10.11
N GLN A 150 0.28 -0.62 9.91
CA GLN A 150 1.71 -0.78 9.58
C GLN A 150 2.07 -0.06 8.28
N GLY A 151 1.25 -0.19 7.23
CA GLY A 151 1.42 0.57 6.00
C GLY A 151 1.43 2.09 6.26
N VAL A 152 0.44 2.60 7.00
CA VAL A 152 0.33 4.02 7.35
C VAL A 152 1.59 4.50 8.07
N PHE A 153 2.03 3.78 9.09
CA PHE A 153 3.21 4.15 9.86
C PHE A 153 4.49 4.06 9.04
N ALA A 154 4.65 3.07 8.15
CA ALA A 154 5.80 2.98 7.27
C ALA A 154 5.99 4.27 6.46
N ALA A 155 4.91 4.78 5.85
CA ALA A 155 4.96 5.97 5.02
C ALA A 155 5.07 7.27 5.85
N VAL A 156 4.22 7.44 6.89
CA VAL A 156 4.25 8.66 7.73
C VAL A 156 5.60 8.82 8.40
N LEU A 157 6.16 7.75 8.97
CA LEU A 157 7.46 7.82 9.64
C LEU A 157 8.60 8.09 8.65
N ALA A 158 8.51 7.65 7.39
CA ALA A 158 9.49 8.04 6.37
C ALA A 158 9.53 9.58 6.19
N TYR A 159 8.36 10.23 6.11
CA TYR A 159 8.26 11.70 6.05
C TYR A 159 8.69 12.39 7.34
N VAL A 160 8.32 11.86 8.51
CA VAL A 160 8.80 12.39 9.81
C VAL A 160 10.33 12.25 9.89
N GLY A 161 10.90 11.18 9.35
CA GLY A 161 12.33 10.99 9.19
C GLY A 161 12.94 12.13 8.36
N ALA A 162 12.38 12.44 7.20
CA ALA A 162 12.84 13.55 6.35
C ALA A 162 12.75 14.91 7.09
N ILE A 163 11.64 15.20 7.77
CA ILE A 163 11.47 16.42 8.59
C ILE A 163 12.54 16.49 9.69
N SER A 164 12.79 15.37 10.36
CA SER A 164 13.77 15.27 11.44
C SER A 164 15.19 15.58 10.93
N LEU A 165 15.56 15.03 9.77
CA LEU A 165 16.84 15.29 9.11
C LEU A 165 16.98 16.78 8.74
N GLU A 166 15.97 17.35 8.09
CA GLU A 166 15.92 18.76 7.68
C GLU A 166 15.94 19.74 8.85
N SER A 167 15.58 19.28 10.05
CA SER A 167 15.60 20.03 11.29
C SER A 167 16.90 19.84 12.09
N GLY A 168 17.86 19.05 11.59
CA GLY A 168 19.07 18.69 12.33
C GLY A 168 18.82 17.88 13.60
N ARG A 169 17.66 17.20 13.70
CA ARG A 169 17.28 16.43 14.90
C ARG A 169 17.95 15.05 14.91
N ARG A 170 18.45 14.66 16.07
CA ARG A 170 19.16 13.39 16.29
C ARG A 170 18.27 12.14 16.10
N TRP A 171 16.96 12.28 16.17
CA TRP A 171 16.01 11.16 16.09
C TRP A 171 15.77 10.63 14.67
N HIS A 172 16.33 11.28 13.64
CA HIS A 172 16.16 10.85 12.25
C HIS A 172 16.49 9.36 12.04
N GLY A 173 17.61 8.88 12.57
CA GLY A 173 18.03 7.48 12.40
C GLY A 173 17.03 6.49 13.00
N VAL A 174 16.54 6.76 14.21
CA VAL A 174 15.55 5.90 14.89
C VAL A 174 14.22 5.89 14.14
N VAL A 175 13.69 7.06 13.78
CA VAL A 175 12.44 7.17 13.03
C VAL A 175 12.54 6.43 11.69
N SER A 176 13.68 6.57 11.02
CA SER A 176 13.97 5.91 9.75
C SER A 176 14.02 4.39 9.87
N LEU A 177 14.60 3.87 10.96
CA LEU A 177 14.66 2.44 11.24
C LEU A 177 13.27 1.87 11.55
N VAL A 178 12.46 2.59 12.33
CA VAL A 178 11.07 2.18 12.63
C VAL A 178 10.24 2.16 11.34
N ALA A 179 10.38 3.18 10.48
CA ALA A 179 9.72 3.21 9.17
C ALA A 179 10.07 1.96 8.33
N SER A 180 11.36 1.61 8.26
CA SER A 180 11.80 0.39 7.57
C SER A 180 11.26 -0.89 8.21
N GLY A 181 11.20 -0.95 9.54
CA GLY A 181 10.58 -2.07 10.27
C GLY A 181 9.12 -2.29 9.88
N MET A 182 8.35 -1.21 9.71
CA MET A 182 6.95 -1.28 9.27
C MET A 182 6.80 -1.73 7.80
N THR A 183 7.86 -1.67 7.00
CA THR A 183 7.92 -2.22 5.62
C THR A 183 8.28 -3.71 5.59
N VAL A 184 8.70 -4.31 6.70
CA VAL A 184 9.06 -5.74 6.76
C VAL A 184 7.82 -6.63 6.59
N TYR A 185 6.63 -6.15 6.95
CA TYR A 185 5.41 -6.94 6.91
C TYR A 185 5.12 -7.62 5.55
N PRO A 186 5.05 -6.90 4.41
CA PRO A 186 4.81 -7.53 3.11
C PRO A 186 5.87 -8.58 2.74
N ILE A 187 7.13 -8.41 3.18
CA ILE A 187 8.23 -9.37 2.97
C ILE A 187 8.01 -10.63 3.81
N TYR A 188 7.68 -10.45 5.09
CA TYR A 188 7.33 -11.55 5.99
C TYR A 188 6.12 -12.31 5.47
N ASN A 189 5.06 -11.60 5.06
CA ASN A 189 3.84 -12.22 4.55
C ASN A 189 4.12 -13.03 3.29
N PHE A 190 4.90 -12.49 2.34
CA PHE A 190 5.35 -13.25 1.17
C PHE A 190 6.11 -14.52 1.57
N THR A 191 7.16 -14.37 2.38
CA THR A 191 8.03 -15.49 2.79
C THR A 191 7.25 -16.59 3.52
N LYS A 192 6.36 -16.20 4.44
CA LYS A 192 5.47 -17.12 5.15
C LYS A 192 4.62 -17.94 4.18
N ARG A 193 4.12 -17.31 3.10
CA ARG A 193 3.23 -17.96 2.13
C ARG A 193 3.98 -18.83 1.15
N VAL A 194 5.20 -18.47 0.76
CA VAL A 194 6.11 -19.38 0.03
C VAL A 194 6.39 -20.62 0.86
N ILE A 195 6.70 -20.48 2.15
CA ILE A 195 7.03 -21.65 2.98
C ILE A 195 5.82 -22.54 3.23
N LYS A 196 4.65 -21.94 3.53
CA LYS A 196 3.48 -22.71 3.99
C LYS A 196 2.48 -23.08 2.90
N SER A 197 2.49 -22.39 1.77
CA SER A 197 1.40 -22.45 0.77
C SER A 197 1.94 -22.15 -0.62
N HIS A 198 3.14 -22.62 -0.99
CA HIS A 198 3.71 -22.35 -2.31
C HIS A 198 2.92 -23.00 -3.46
N GLU A 199 2.23 -24.11 -3.20
CA GLU A 199 1.41 -24.80 -4.21
C GLU A 199 0.08 -24.07 -4.44
N THR A 200 -0.47 -23.45 -3.39
CA THR A 200 -1.77 -22.75 -3.37
C THR A 200 -1.61 -21.25 -3.10
N PHE A 201 -0.52 -20.65 -3.58
CA PHE A 201 -0.16 -19.27 -3.25
C PHE A 201 -1.24 -18.26 -3.67
N ALA A 202 -1.86 -18.45 -4.83
CA ALA A 202 -2.86 -17.56 -5.40
C ALA A 202 -4.13 -17.45 -4.54
N THR A 203 -4.51 -18.52 -3.86
CA THR A 203 -5.71 -18.62 -2.99
C THR A 203 -5.36 -18.38 -1.52
N SER A 204 -4.10 -18.12 -1.23
CA SER A 204 -3.64 -17.78 0.12
C SER A 204 -4.03 -16.35 0.51
N SER A 205 -3.91 -16.05 1.81
CA SER A 205 -4.15 -14.70 2.34
C SER A 205 -3.06 -13.68 1.96
N TYR A 206 -2.20 -13.96 0.98
CA TYR A 206 -1.19 -13.00 0.55
C TYR A 206 -1.83 -11.73 -0.05
N SER A 207 -2.86 -11.90 -0.89
CA SER A 207 -3.55 -10.78 -1.56
C SER A 207 -4.26 -9.84 -0.60
N ASN A 208 -5.12 -10.34 0.29
CA ASN A 208 -5.92 -9.47 1.16
C ASN A 208 -5.02 -8.72 2.16
N ASN A 209 -4.08 -9.43 2.81
CA ASN A 209 -3.10 -8.84 3.71
C ASN A 209 -2.19 -7.81 3.01
N GLY A 210 -1.71 -8.16 1.81
CA GLY A 210 -0.86 -7.26 1.01
C GLY A 210 -1.62 -6.02 0.56
N THR A 211 -2.90 -6.17 0.23
CA THR A 211 -3.82 -5.08 -0.14
C THR A 211 -4.06 -4.14 1.04
N GLU A 212 -4.32 -4.67 2.24
CA GLU A 212 -4.48 -3.88 3.47
C GLU A 212 -3.23 -3.03 3.76
N TRP A 213 -2.05 -3.65 3.71
CA TRP A 213 -0.79 -2.93 3.92
C TRP A 213 -0.55 -1.87 2.85
N ALA A 214 -0.78 -2.21 1.57
CA ALA A 214 -0.60 -1.28 0.47
C ALA A 214 -1.54 -0.06 0.65
N PHE A 215 -2.83 -0.27 0.90
CA PHE A 215 -3.76 0.83 1.15
C PHE A 215 -3.35 1.71 2.33
N GLY A 216 -2.92 1.09 3.43
CA GLY A 216 -2.34 1.80 4.56
C GLY A 216 -1.14 2.66 4.15
N PHE A 217 -0.20 2.09 3.39
CA PHE A 217 0.98 2.77 2.90
C PHE A 217 0.62 3.99 2.05
N TRP A 218 -0.32 3.85 1.12
CA TRP A 218 -0.78 4.95 0.27
C TRP A 218 -1.51 6.05 1.05
N GLY A 219 -2.34 5.69 2.03
CA GLY A 219 -2.95 6.65 2.96
C GLY A 219 -1.89 7.39 3.78
N GLY A 220 -0.91 6.66 4.30
CA GLY A 220 0.21 7.24 5.04
C GLY A 220 1.11 8.15 4.19
N MET A 221 1.29 7.84 2.90
CA MET A 221 2.01 8.71 1.95
C MET A 221 1.30 10.05 1.81
N ALA A 222 -0.03 10.04 1.62
CA ALA A 222 -0.80 11.27 1.51
C ALA A 222 -0.71 12.13 2.78
N LEU A 223 -0.84 11.50 3.97
CA LEU A 223 -0.69 12.19 5.25
C LEU A 223 0.72 12.75 5.45
N GLY A 224 1.74 11.94 5.17
CA GLY A 224 3.15 12.34 5.29
C GLY A 224 3.51 13.49 4.37
N GLN A 225 3.01 13.51 3.13
CA GLN A 225 3.18 14.63 2.20
C GLN A 225 2.56 15.93 2.75
N CYS A 226 1.34 15.86 3.30
CA CYS A 226 0.71 17.02 3.94
C CYS A 226 1.56 17.54 5.12
N MET A 227 2.06 16.65 5.98
CA MET A 227 2.93 17.02 7.10
C MET A 227 4.22 17.67 6.64
N TYR A 228 4.87 17.10 5.62
CA TYR A 228 6.10 17.61 5.05
C TYR A 228 5.91 18.99 4.43
N PHE A 229 4.82 19.20 3.70
CA PHE A 229 4.48 20.49 3.11
C PHE A 229 4.27 21.57 4.18
N ILE A 230 3.49 21.27 5.23
CA ILE A 230 3.28 22.20 6.36
C ILE A 230 4.61 22.56 7.02
N PHE A 231 5.51 21.58 7.20
CA PHE A 231 6.84 21.81 7.74
C PHE A 231 7.67 22.75 6.88
N LEU A 232 7.73 22.52 5.56
CA LEU A 232 8.48 23.38 4.64
C LEU A 232 7.97 24.82 4.64
N THR A 233 6.65 25.03 4.58
CA THR A 233 6.05 26.37 4.63
C THR A 233 6.41 27.11 5.92
N ARG A 234 6.41 26.39 7.07
CA ARG A 234 6.80 26.98 8.36
C ARG A 234 8.30 27.30 8.42
N LYS A 235 9.15 26.41 7.88
CA LYS A 235 10.61 26.60 7.82
C LYS A 235 10.97 27.83 6.97
N GLU A 236 10.32 28.00 5.82
CA GLU A 236 10.50 29.15 4.94
C GLU A 236 10.06 30.46 5.61
N ALA A 237 8.86 30.48 6.22
CA ALA A 237 8.37 31.66 6.94
C ALA A 237 9.30 32.08 8.10
N ALA A 238 9.82 31.10 8.86
CA ALA A 238 10.78 31.36 9.93
C ALA A 238 12.12 31.88 9.40
N THR A 239 12.62 31.34 8.29
CA THR A 239 13.87 31.78 7.65
C THR A 239 13.75 33.21 7.14
N THR A 240 12.64 33.56 6.50
CA THR A 240 12.36 34.92 6.03
C THR A 240 12.30 35.92 7.19
N ALA A 241 11.63 35.56 8.29
CA ALA A 241 11.56 36.41 9.49
C ALA A 241 12.93 36.56 10.18
N LEU A 242 13.76 35.51 10.16
CA LEU A 242 15.11 35.55 10.72
C LEU A 242 16.05 36.42 9.87
N ASN A 243 16.02 36.27 8.54
CA ASN A 243 16.86 37.06 7.62
C ASN A 243 16.51 38.55 7.63
N SER A 244 15.25 38.92 7.93
CA SER A 244 14.91 40.32 8.16
C SER A 244 15.45 40.89 9.48
N THR A 245 15.87 40.02 10.41
CA THR A 245 16.34 40.39 11.76
C THR A 245 17.86 40.31 11.89
N LEU A 246 18.50 39.34 11.22
CA LEU A 246 19.95 39.12 11.23
C LEU A 246 20.61 39.82 10.03
N LEU A 247 20.69 41.15 10.10
CA LEU A 247 21.82 41.88 9.52
C LEU A 247 22.90 41.91 10.61
N GLU A 248 24.08 41.35 10.31
CA GLU A 248 25.29 41.34 11.15
C GLU A 248 25.30 40.38 12.36
N GLY A 249 25.79 39.16 12.14
CA GLY A 249 26.22 38.28 13.22
C GLY A 249 26.97 37.06 12.69
N ASP A 250 28.21 36.88 13.13
CA ASP A 250 29.07 35.76 12.76
C ASP A 250 28.51 34.42 13.26
N ILE A 251 28.45 33.42 12.37
CA ILE A 251 27.94 32.09 12.66
C ILE A 251 29.10 31.22 13.22
N PRO A 252 28.96 30.63 14.43
CA PRO A 252 29.98 29.75 14.99
C PRO A 252 30.11 28.43 14.21
N ASN A 253 31.36 28.00 14.03
CA ASN A 253 31.74 26.83 13.24
C ASN A 253 31.76 25.56 14.13
N ASP A 254 30.69 24.76 14.10
CA ASP A 254 30.53 23.58 14.97
C ASP A 254 30.82 22.28 14.17
N THR A 255 32.11 21.99 13.90
CA THR A 255 32.55 20.93 12.97
C THR A 255 32.72 19.53 13.59
N GLU A 256 32.80 19.39 14.92
CA GLU A 256 33.27 18.14 15.54
C GLU A 256 32.17 17.11 15.82
N LYS A 257 30.90 17.52 16.00
CA LYS A 257 29.75 16.60 16.27
C LYS A 257 29.29 15.77 15.04
N SER A 258 29.96 15.90 13.90
CA SER A 258 29.53 15.37 12.60
C SER A 258 29.79 13.85 12.43
N LYS A 259 30.93 13.32 12.90
CA LYS A 259 31.38 11.97 12.48
C LYS A 259 30.47 10.80 12.91
N CYS A 260 30.01 10.78 14.17
CA CYS A 260 29.15 9.70 14.68
C CYS A 260 27.75 9.69 14.01
N ALA A 261 27.23 10.87 13.69
CA ALA A 261 25.95 11.01 12.99
C ALA A 261 26.03 10.49 11.54
N VAL A 262 27.16 10.71 10.87
CA VAL A 262 27.40 10.23 9.50
C VAL A 262 27.40 8.71 9.42
N GLU A 263 28.11 8.02 10.32
CA GLU A 263 28.15 6.55 10.31
C GLU A 263 26.79 5.92 10.64
N THR A 264 26.06 6.47 11.61
CA THR A 264 24.69 6.01 11.93
C THR A 264 23.76 6.17 10.73
N LEU A 265 23.82 7.31 10.03
CA LEU A 265 23.04 7.56 8.83
C LEU A 265 23.36 6.54 7.73
N ARG A 266 24.65 6.23 7.53
CA ARG A 266 25.09 5.23 6.55
C ARG A 266 24.51 3.85 6.81
N ILE A 267 24.54 3.38 8.07
CA ILE A 267 23.98 2.07 8.43
C ILE A 267 22.46 2.03 8.16
N VAL A 268 21.74 3.07 8.57
CA VAL A 268 20.29 3.17 8.34
C VAL A 268 19.96 3.18 6.84
N THR A 269 20.74 3.89 6.03
CA THR A 269 20.59 3.90 4.56
C THR A 269 20.83 2.51 3.96
N ILE A 270 21.86 1.77 4.40
CA ILE A 270 22.10 0.40 3.93
C ILE A 270 20.92 -0.51 4.27
N LEU A 271 20.45 -0.47 5.52
CA LEU A 271 19.30 -1.28 5.97
C LEU A 271 18.04 -0.98 5.16
N ARG A 272 17.80 0.29 4.83
CA ARG A 272 16.69 0.69 3.95
C ARG A 272 16.78 0.07 2.56
N TYR A 273 17.94 0.11 1.93
CA TYR A 273 18.12 -0.52 0.62
C TYR A 273 17.97 -2.05 0.67
N VAL A 274 18.41 -2.69 1.75
CA VAL A 274 18.18 -4.13 1.96
C VAL A 274 16.68 -4.43 2.07
N VAL A 275 15.93 -3.67 2.88
CA VAL A 275 14.47 -3.83 3.00
C VAL A 275 13.76 -3.57 1.67
N ALA A 276 14.13 -2.51 0.95
CA ALA A 276 13.58 -2.21 -0.36
C ALA A 276 13.87 -3.31 -1.38
N GLY A 277 15.09 -3.84 -1.41
CA GLY A 277 15.47 -4.96 -2.27
C GLY A 277 14.67 -6.22 -1.96
N ALA A 278 14.50 -6.55 -0.67
CA ALA A 278 13.69 -7.68 -0.24
C ALA A 278 12.20 -7.50 -0.58
N LEU A 279 11.68 -6.26 -0.50
CA LEU A 279 10.32 -5.95 -0.94
C LEU A 279 10.15 -6.17 -2.45
N TRP A 280 11.12 -5.76 -3.25
CA TRP A 280 11.14 -6.05 -4.69
C TRP A 280 11.12 -7.55 -4.99
N VAL A 281 11.93 -8.33 -4.27
CA VAL A 281 11.90 -9.79 -4.38
C VAL A 281 10.51 -10.34 -4.07
N ALA A 282 9.84 -9.82 -3.04
CA ALA A 282 8.46 -10.21 -2.72
C ALA A 282 7.47 -9.85 -3.84
N VAL A 283 7.61 -8.66 -4.47
CA VAL A 283 6.77 -8.24 -5.59
C VAL A 283 6.93 -9.19 -6.78
N TYR A 284 8.16 -9.35 -7.28
CA TYR A 284 8.43 -10.21 -8.45
C TYR A 284 8.13 -11.67 -8.17
N GLY A 285 8.53 -12.17 -6.99
CA GLY A 285 8.25 -13.53 -6.55
C GLY A 285 6.75 -13.80 -6.47
N SER A 286 5.95 -12.86 -5.95
CA SER A 286 4.50 -13.02 -5.92
C SER A 286 3.88 -13.03 -7.31
N ALA A 287 4.34 -12.19 -8.24
CA ALA A 287 3.84 -12.19 -9.61
C ALA A 287 4.08 -13.54 -10.30
N VAL A 288 5.28 -14.12 -10.13
CA VAL A 288 5.63 -15.44 -10.65
C VAL A 288 4.76 -16.52 -9.99
N LEU A 289 4.63 -16.50 -8.66
CA LEU A 289 3.85 -17.50 -7.94
C LEU A 289 2.36 -17.43 -8.25
N TYR A 290 1.78 -16.24 -8.43
CA TYR A 290 0.40 -16.12 -8.89
C TYR A 290 0.20 -16.79 -10.25
N GLY A 291 1.13 -16.60 -11.19
CA GLY A 291 1.06 -17.25 -12.49
C GLY A 291 1.22 -18.77 -12.39
N TYR A 292 2.14 -19.24 -11.55
CA TYR A 292 2.41 -20.66 -11.35
C TYR A 292 1.26 -21.39 -10.65
N THR A 293 0.68 -20.79 -9.63
CA THR A 293 -0.38 -21.42 -8.82
C THR A 293 -1.78 -20.96 -9.24
N TRP A 294 -1.94 -20.42 -10.45
CA TRP A 294 -3.21 -19.83 -10.87
C TRP A 294 -4.35 -20.86 -10.86
N ASN A 295 -4.06 -22.07 -11.34
CA ASN A 295 -4.99 -23.21 -11.38
C ASN A 295 -4.65 -24.30 -10.36
N ASN A 296 -3.64 -24.08 -9.52
CA ASN A 296 -3.20 -25.16 -8.62
C ASN A 296 -4.19 -25.28 -7.47
N CYS A 297 -4.76 -26.47 -7.37
CA CYS A 297 -5.36 -26.99 -6.16
C CYS A 297 -4.37 -27.96 -5.50
N ARG A 298 -4.50 -28.13 -4.19
CA ARG A 298 -3.79 -29.22 -3.53
C ARG A 298 -4.44 -30.54 -3.93
N GLU A 299 -3.64 -31.58 -4.13
CA GLU A 299 -4.19 -32.93 -4.22
C GLU A 299 -4.91 -33.24 -2.90
N PRO A 300 -6.16 -33.71 -2.95
CA PRO A 300 -6.89 -34.00 -1.74
C PRO A 300 -6.20 -35.14 -0.98
N GLU A 301 -6.12 -35.01 0.35
CA GLU A 301 -5.52 -36.06 1.20
C GLU A 301 -6.41 -37.32 1.22
N ASP A 302 -7.71 -37.17 0.97
CA ASP A 302 -8.69 -38.24 0.76
C ASP A 302 -9.14 -38.29 -0.71
N PRO A 303 -9.02 -39.43 -1.42
CA PRO A 303 -9.45 -39.55 -2.82
C PRO A 303 -10.94 -39.29 -3.05
N ASP A 304 -11.76 -39.30 -2.01
CA ASP A 304 -13.20 -39.01 -2.11
C ASP A 304 -13.54 -37.51 -1.90
N GLU A 305 -12.56 -36.66 -1.57
CA GLU A 305 -12.74 -35.21 -1.40
C GLU A 305 -12.35 -34.44 -2.68
N GLU A 306 -13.33 -33.86 -3.38
CA GLU A 306 -13.05 -32.85 -4.41
C GLU A 306 -12.70 -31.51 -3.73
N GLU A 307 -11.42 -31.28 -3.40
CA GLU A 307 -10.96 -30.01 -2.80
C GLU A 307 -10.75 -28.89 -3.83
N CYS A 308 -10.83 -29.18 -5.13
CA CYS A 308 -10.54 -28.20 -6.15
C CYS A 308 -11.77 -27.34 -6.44
N ILE A 309 -11.82 -26.17 -5.78
CA ILE A 309 -12.88 -25.15 -6.01
C ILE A 309 -12.88 -24.66 -7.47
N PHE A 310 -11.76 -24.82 -8.17
CA PHE A 310 -11.55 -24.32 -9.54
C PHE A 310 -11.53 -25.47 -10.52
N ASP A 311 -12.28 -25.35 -11.61
CA ASP A 311 -12.19 -26.33 -12.69
C ASP A 311 -10.84 -26.14 -13.42
N PRO A 312 -9.95 -27.15 -13.43
CA PRO A 312 -8.69 -27.08 -14.17
C PRO A 312 -8.89 -26.80 -15.67
N SER A 313 -10.07 -27.10 -16.20
CA SER A 313 -10.46 -26.90 -17.60
C SER A 313 -10.62 -25.43 -17.99
N ASP A 314 -10.86 -24.53 -17.02
CA ASP A 314 -10.99 -23.09 -17.29
C ASP A 314 -9.69 -22.47 -17.81
N GLY A 315 -8.55 -23.16 -17.63
CA GLY A 315 -7.25 -22.73 -18.09
C GLY A 315 -6.80 -21.44 -17.40
N ALA A 316 -5.49 -21.22 -17.34
CA ALA A 316 -5.04 -19.96 -16.78
C ALA A 316 -5.35 -18.84 -17.78
N ASN A 317 -5.98 -17.76 -17.31
CA ASN A 317 -6.18 -16.59 -18.14
C ASN A 317 -4.82 -15.98 -18.48
N ILE A 318 -4.29 -16.33 -19.67
CA ILE A 318 -2.95 -15.95 -20.12
C ILE A 318 -2.79 -14.42 -20.08
N ALA A 319 -3.84 -13.67 -20.38
CA ALA A 319 -3.83 -12.21 -20.27
C ALA A 319 -3.64 -11.72 -18.83
N ALA A 320 -4.28 -12.37 -17.85
CA ALA A 320 -4.07 -12.08 -16.44
C ALA A 320 -2.64 -12.41 -15.99
N ILE A 321 -2.09 -13.57 -16.39
CA ILE A 321 -0.71 -13.95 -16.08
C ILE A 321 0.30 -12.97 -16.68
N ILE A 322 0.14 -12.62 -17.97
CA ILE A 322 0.99 -11.63 -18.63
C ILE A 322 0.89 -10.29 -17.91
N GLY A 323 -0.33 -9.87 -17.53
CA GLY A 323 -0.55 -8.65 -16.77
C GLY A 323 0.18 -8.66 -15.42
N LEU A 324 0.10 -9.75 -14.66
CA LEU A 324 0.76 -9.88 -13.35
C LEU A 324 2.28 -9.74 -13.45
N ILE A 325 2.91 -10.32 -14.47
CA ILE A 325 4.36 -10.23 -14.70
C ILE A 325 4.74 -8.87 -15.29
N ALA A 326 3.92 -8.32 -16.19
CA ALA A 326 4.19 -7.06 -16.85
C ALA A 326 4.09 -5.85 -15.90
N VAL A 327 3.18 -5.87 -14.93
CA VAL A 327 2.96 -4.78 -13.97
C VAL A 327 4.26 -4.35 -13.26
N PRO A 328 4.98 -5.22 -12.52
CA PRO A 328 6.18 -4.80 -11.81
C PRO A 328 7.30 -4.35 -12.75
N VAL A 329 7.44 -4.97 -13.93
CA VAL A 329 8.43 -4.57 -14.95
C VAL A 329 8.11 -3.17 -15.48
N PHE A 330 6.85 -2.92 -15.85
CA PHE A 330 6.40 -1.64 -16.39
C PHE A 330 6.51 -0.51 -15.36
N VAL A 331 6.08 -0.75 -14.12
CA VAL A 331 6.17 0.23 -13.01
C VAL A 331 7.63 0.55 -12.70
N THR A 332 8.52 -0.46 -12.71
CA THR A 332 9.98 -0.25 -12.54
C THR A 332 10.55 0.59 -13.68
N ALA A 333 10.29 0.20 -14.93
CA ALA A 333 10.84 0.87 -16.11
C ALA A 333 10.37 2.33 -16.22
N THR A 334 9.09 2.58 -16.02
CA THR A 334 8.51 3.94 -16.04
C THR A 334 9.10 4.82 -14.93
N THR A 335 9.24 4.28 -13.72
CA THR A 335 9.83 5.03 -12.61
C THR A 335 11.31 5.30 -12.85
N TYR A 336 12.08 4.32 -13.34
CA TYR A 336 13.48 4.50 -13.71
C TYR A 336 13.66 5.60 -14.76
N CYS A 337 12.86 5.57 -15.84
CA CYS A 337 12.88 6.59 -16.88
C CYS A 337 12.53 7.99 -16.34
N TRP A 338 11.65 8.07 -15.33
CA TRP A 338 11.23 9.33 -14.74
C TRP A 338 12.25 9.89 -13.74
N LEU A 339 12.94 9.04 -12.99
CA LEU A 339 13.94 9.42 -11.98
C LEU A 339 15.33 9.67 -12.56
N ARG A 340 15.59 9.31 -13.82
CA ARG A 340 16.89 9.53 -14.46
C ARG A 340 17.21 11.03 -14.50
N PRO A 341 18.33 11.49 -13.92
CA PRO A 341 18.79 12.87 -14.06
C PRO A 341 18.90 13.21 -15.55
N LYS A 342 18.31 14.33 -15.97
CA LYS A 342 18.42 14.83 -17.34
C LYS A 342 19.72 15.59 -17.56
#